data_AF-A0A954Y0J1-F1
#
_entry.id   AF-A0A954Y0J1-F1
#
_cell.length_a   1.000
_cell.length_b   1.000
_cell.length_c   1.000
_cell.angle_alpha   90.00
_cell.angle_beta   90.00
_cell.angle_gamma   90.00
#
_symmetry.space_group_name_H-M   'P 1'
#
loop_
_entity.id
_entity.type
_entity.pdbx_description
1 polymer ?
#
loop_
_entity_poly.entity_id
_entity_poly.type
_entity_poly.pdbx_seq_one_letter_code
_entity_poly.pdbx_strand_id
1 'polypeptide(L)' 'MDLNILWFVLLGVLLAGYAVLDGFDLGAAMMSRVARTDEERRIVLNSIGPLWDGNEV' A
#
# COMPACT_ATOMS: atom_id res chain seq x y z
N MET A 1 -7.38 31.00 8.74
CA MET A 1 -6.03 30.38 8.65
C MET A 1 -6.02 28.98 9.25
N ASP A 2 -6.74 28.74 10.35
CA ASP A 2 -6.75 27.44 11.02
C ASP A 2 -7.30 26.29 10.16
N LEU A 3 -8.34 26.56 9.34
CA LEU A 3 -8.89 25.56 8.41
C LEU A 3 -7.87 25.14 7.33
N ASN A 4 -7.02 26.05 6.86
CA ASN A 4 -5.99 25.74 5.85
C ASN A 4 -4.93 24.82 6.43
N ILE A 5 -4.50 25.08 7.68
CA ILE A 5 -3.54 24.23 8.39
C ILE A 5 -4.16 22.87 8.69
N LEU A 6 -5.43 22.82 9.12
CA LEU A 6 -6.14 21.58 9.35
C LEU A 6 -6.19 20.71 8.09
N TRP A 7 -6.58 21.27 6.95
CA TRP A 7 -6.60 20.54 5.67
C TRP A 7 -5.22 20.09 5.22
N PHE A 8 -4.19 20.91 5.43
CA PHE A 8 -2.81 20.53 5.12
C PHE A 8 -2.36 19.31 5.93
N VAL A 9 -2.66 19.29 7.24
CA VAL A 9 -2.36 18.15 8.10
C VAL A 9 -3.17 16.93 7.69
N LEU A 10 -4.47 17.08 7.42
CA LEU A 10 -5.31 15.98 6.96
C LEU A 10 -4.78 15.38 5.66
N LEU A 11 -4.38 16.21 4.69
CA LEU A 11 -3.76 15.75 3.45
C LEU A 11 -2.47 14.98 3.74
N GLY A 12 -1.62 15.48 4.64
CA GLY A 12 -0.39 14.79 5.04
C GLY A 12 -0.66 13.41 5.67
N VAL A 13 -1.70 13.31 6.51
CA VAL A 13 -2.12 12.04 7.12
C VAL A 13 -2.65 11.07 6.06
N LEU A 14 -3.48 11.54 5.14
CA LEU A 14 -4.02 10.71 4.05
C LEU A 14 -2.90 10.20 3.13
N LEU A 15 -1.97 11.08 2.73
CA LEU A 15 -0.82 10.69 1.89
C LEU A 15 0.11 9.72 2.62
N ALA A 16 0.38 9.93 3.91
CA ALA A 16 1.19 9.01 4.69
C ALA A 16 0.50 7.65 4.86
N GLY A 17 -0.81 7.64 5.12
CA GLY A 17 -1.61 6.42 5.19
C GLY A 17 -1.57 5.64 3.88
N TYR A 18 -1.83 6.31 2.76
CA TYR A 18 -1.73 5.74 1.41
C TYR A 18 -0.33 5.18 1.14
N ALA A 19 0.72 5.96 1.41
CA ALA A 19 2.10 5.53 1.18
C ALA A 19 2.50 4.31 2.02
N VAL A 20 1.91 4.11 3.21
CA VAL A 20 2.15 2.92 4.03
C VAL A 20 1.34 1.71 3.54
N LEU A 21 0.05 1.91 3.26
CA LEU A 21 -0.87 0.84 2.88
C LEU A 21 -0.58 0.36 1.45
N ASP A 22 -0.71 1.22 0.46
CA ASP A 22 -0.46 0.90 -0.95
C ASP A 22 1.04 0.66 -1.21
N GLY A 23 1.92 1.35 -0.48
CA GLY A 23 3.36 1.10 -0.55
C GLY A 23 3.76 -0.32 -0.11
N PHE A 24 3.05 -0.92 0.84
CA PHE A 24 3.24 -2.33 1.21
C PHE A 24 2.81 -3.26 0.06
N ASP A 25 1.67 -2.99 -0.58
CA ASP A 25 1.14 -3.79 -1.68
C ASP A 25 2.07 -3.77 -2.90
N LEU A 26 2.54 -2.58 -3.28
CA LEU A 26 3.54 -2.40 -4.34
C LEU A 26 4.87 -3.07 -3.98
N GLY A 27 5.28 -3.00 -2.71
CA GLY A 27 6.46 -3.68 -2.18
C GLY A 27 6.38 -5.20 -2.28
N ALA A 28 5.24 -5.79 -1.89
CA ALA A 28 4.97 -7.22 -2.02
C ALA A 28 4.92 -7.65 -3.48
N ALA A 29 4.29 -6.87 -4.36
CA ALA A 29 4.27 -7.12 -5.79
C ALA A 29 5.69 -7.12 -6.39
N MET A 30 6.57 -6.21 -5.96
CA MET A 30 7.99 -6.20 -6.34
C MET A 30 8.73 -7.44 -5.80
N MET A 31 8.50 -7.81 -4.54
CA MET A 31 9.10 -9.01 -3.94
C MET A 31 8.70 -10.30 -4.68
N SER A 32 7.46 -10.37 -5.18
CA SER A 32 6.96 -11.49 -5.99
C SER A 32 7.77 -11.73 -7.28
N ARG A 33 8.51 -10.73 -7.77
CA ARG A 33 9.42 -10.89 -8.94
C ARG A 33 10.75 -11.56 -8.59
N VAL A 34 11.13 -11.60 -7.31
CA VAL A 34 12.36 -12.21 -6.81
C VAL A 34 12.11 -13.63 -6.28
N ALA A 35 10.84 -14.00 -6.09
CA ALA A 35 10.42 -15.36 -5.77
C ALA A 35 10.94 -16.36 -6.83
N ARG A 36 11.42 -17.53 -6.36
CA ARG A 36 12.08 -18.54 -7.21
C ARG A 36 11.09 -19.55 -7.78
N THR A 37 9.95 -19.74 -7.11
CA THR A 37 8.92 -20.68 -7.54
C THR A 37 7.56 -19.98 -7.69
N ASP A 38 6.69 -20.57 -8.50
CA ASP A 38 5.31 -20.08 -8.66
C ASP A 38 4.51 -20.15 -7.34
N GLU A 39 4.85 -21.09 -6.47
CA GLU A 39 4.25 -21.24 -5.15
C GLU A 39 4.64 -20.07 -4.23
N GLU A 40 5.93 -19.75 -4.15
CA GLU A 40 6.43 -18.58 -3.40
C GLU A 40 5.78 -17.29 -3.91
N ARG A 41 5.66 -17.15 -5.24
CA ARG A 41 5.02 -15.98 -5.86
C ARG A 41 3.55 -15.88 -5.48
N ARG A 42 2.81 -17.00 -5.49
CA ARG A 42 1.39 -17.05 -5.08
C ARG A 42 1.22 -16.73 -3.60
N ILE A 43 2.11 -17.19 -2.73
CA ILE A 43 2.07 -16.86 -1.29
C ILE A 43 2.19 -15.35 -1.10
N VAL A 44 3.14 -14.70 -1.78
CA VAL A 44 3.32 -13.25 -1.70
C VAL A 44 2.07 -12.51 -2.20
N LEU A 45 1.52 -12.89 -3.36
CA LEU A 45 0.34 -12.24 -3.92
C LEU A 45 -0.93 -12.47 -3.08
N ASN A 46 -1.10 -13.65 -2.49
CA ASN A 46 -2.24 -13.95 -1.63
C ASN A 46 -2.19 -13.20 -0.29
N SER A 47 -1.01 -12.74 0.14
CA SER A 47 -0.87 -11.94 1.36
C SER A 47 -1.44 -10.52 1.24
N ILE A 48 -1.54 -9.99 0.02
CA ILE A 48 -2.03 -8.63 -0.28
C ILE A 48 -3.42 -8.62 -0.94
N GLY A 49 -3.79 -9.70 -1.63
CA GLY A 49 -5.03 -9.78 -2.42
C GLY A 49 -6.33 -9.34 -1.72
N PRO A 50 -6.58 -9.66 -0.43
CA PRO A 50 -7.81 -9.25 0.25
C PRO A 50 -7.89 -7.76 0.61
N LEU A 51 -6.76 -7.04 0.62
CA LEU A 51 -6.68 -5.66 1.13
C LEU A 51 -6.35 -4.64 0.04
N TRP A 52 -5.70 -5.07 -1.05
CA TRP A 52 -5.23 -4.20 -2.14
C TRP A 52 -6.29 -3.20 -2.61
N ASP A 53 -7.47 -3.67 -3.00
CA ASP A 53 -8.53 -2.83 -3.58
C ASP A 53 -9.02 -1.74 -2.61
N GLY A 54 -8.87 -1.98 -1.31
CA GLY A 54 -9.18 -0.99 -0.27
C GLY A 54 -8.03 -0.03 0.04
N ASN A 55 -6.82 -0.32 -0.41
CA ASN A 55 -5.63 0.52 -0.18
C ASN A 55 -5.39 1.50 -1.34
N GLU A 56 -5.86 1.19 -2.56
CA GLU A 56 -5.65 2.01 -3.78
C GLU A 56 -6.62 3.22 -3.89
N VAL A 57 -7.65 3.31 -3.04
CA VAL A 57 -8.69 4.37 -3.04
C VAL A 57 -8.24 5.72 -2.49
#